data_AF-A0A194SAE2-F1
#
_entry.id   AF-A0A194SAE2-F1
#
_cell.length_a   1.000
_cell.length_b   1.000
_cell.length_c   1.000
_cell.angle_alpha   90.00
_cell.angle_beta   90.00
_cell.angle_gamma   90.00
#
_symmetry.space_group_name_H-M   'P 1'
#
loop_
_entity.id
_entity.type
_entity.pdbx_description
1 polymer ?
#
loop_
_entity_poly.entity_id
_entity_poly.type
_entity_poly.pdbx_seq_one_letter_code
_entity_poly.pdbx_strand_id
1 'polypeptide(L)'
;ETHNRRPPPRPTDDASLAVFLGSGGHTAEMMRLVAHLDWRRFPTRTWIISSGDTLSERKALQLERTIASGQFRILRIPRARKVHQSYLTSPFTTLYSLASCVWHITLAPLLLPTSSTTVRRVFADVVLLNGPGSCVPITLAAFLPRV
;
A
#
# COMPACT_ATOMS: atom_id res chain seq x y z
N GLU A 1 36.95 4.78 -6.82
CA GLU A 1 35.67 5.46 -6.51
C GLU A 1 35.06 4.85 -5.26
N THR A 2 35.19 5.54 -4.12
CA THR A 2 34.62 5.08 -2.84
C THR A 2 33.12 5.35 -2.85
N HIS A 3 32.34 4.30 -3.08
CA HIS A 3 30.88 4.33 -3.08
C HIS A 3 30.39 4.77 -1.70
N ASN A 4 30.05 6.06 -1.57
CA ASN A 4 29.47 6.67 -0.37
C ASN A 4 28.06 6.10 -0.15
N ARG A 5 27.97 4.87 0.36
CA ARG A 5 26.72 4.31 0.85
C ARG A 5 26.41 5.03 2.15
N ARG A 6 25.47 5.98 2.10
CA ARG A 6 24.86 6.52 3.32
C ARG A 6 24.47 5.34 4.21
N PRO A 7 24.88 5.29 5.49
CA PRO A 7 24.41 4.27 6.41
C PRO A 7 22.87 4.35 6.44
N PRO A 8 22.15 3.21 6.47
CA PRO A 8 20.70 3.24 6.56
C PRO A 8 20.31 4.07 7.79
N PRO A 9 19.33 4.98 7.68
CA PRO A 9 18.89 5.77 8.81
C PRO A 9 18.54 4.80 9.95
N ARG A 10 19.20 4.99 11.11
CA ARG A 10 18.85 4.23 12.32
C ARG A 10 17.38 4.54 12.61
N PRO A 11 16.51 3.54 12.76
CA PRO A 11 15.11 3.81 13.05
C PRO A 11 15.01 4.58 14.36
N THR A 12 14.60 5.84 14.27
CA THR A 12 13.70 6.40 15.27
C THR A 12 12.52 5.44 15.39
N ASP A 13 12.16 5.01 16.60
CA ASP A 13 11.34 3.83 16.93
C ASP A 13 9.97 3.66 16.21
N ASP A 14 9.53 4.65 15.43
CA ASP A 14 8.21 4.72 14.81
C ASP A 14 8.29 4.71 13.27
N ALA A 15 8.02 3.55 12.66
CA ALA A 15 7.93 3.39 11.21
C ALA A 15 6.46 3.48 10.73
N SER A 16 6.25 3.87 9.47
CA SER A 16 4.93 3.82 8.84
C SER A 16 4.75 2.52 8.04
N LEU A 17 3.60 1.87 8.22
CA LEU A 17 3.28 0.59 7.60
C LEU A 17 2.13 0.74 6.60
N ALA A 18 2.31 0.23 5.40
CA ALA A 18 1.21 0.00 4.46
C ALA A 18 0.98 -1.48 4.25
N VAL A 19 -0.27 -1.93 4.28
CA VAL A 19 -0.65 -3.32 4.11
C VAL A 19 -1.70 -3.44 3.03
N PHE A 20 -1.41 -4.21 1.99
CA PHE A 20 -2.39 -4.56 0.97
C PHE A 20 -3.16 -5.82 1.37
N LEU A 21 -4.48 -5.67 1.49
CA LEU A 21 -5.42 -6.75 1.64
C LEU A 21 -5.94 -7.15 0.26
N GLY A 22 -5.35 -8.22 -0.30
CA GLY A 22 -5.93 -8.93 -1.44
C GLY A 22 -7.28 -9.56 -1.05
N SER A 23 -8.16 -9.80 -2.02
CA SER A 23 -9.50 -10.37 -1.76
C SER A 23 -9.48 -11.87 -1.50
N GLY A 24 -10.33 -12.36 -0.59
CA GLY A 24 -10.53 -13.80 -0.35
C GLY A 24 -9.47 -14.42 0.56
N GLY A 25 -8.85 -15.53 0.13
CA GLY A 25 -7.85 -16.28 0.91
C GLY A 25 -6.63 -15.44 1.28
N HIS A 26 -6.18 -14.57 0.37
CA HIS A 26 -5.03 -13.68 0.61
C HIS A 26 -5.28 -12.68 1.74
N THR A 27 -6.53 -12.23 1.94
CA THR A 27 -6.86 -11.41 3.11
C THR A 27 -6.57 -12.18 4.38
N ALA A 28 -6.98 -13.44 4.46
CA ALA A 28 -6.83 -14.25 5.66
C ALA A 28 -5.35 -14.51 5.98
N GLU A 29 -4.54 -14.79 4.96
CA GLU A 29 -3.08 -14.92 5.09
C GLU A 29 -2.47 -13.61 5.62
N MET A 30 -2.83 -12.46 5.03
CA MET A 30 -2.31 -11.17 5.47
C MET A 30 -2.72 -10.85 6.91
N MET A 31 -3.99 -11.08 7.26
CA MET A 31 -4.50 -10.82 8.61
C MET A 31 -3.79 -11.67 9.66
N ARG A 32 -3.43 -12.91 9.35
CA ARG A 32 -2.64 -13.78 10.25
C ARG A 32 -1.21 -13.27 10.44
N LEU A 33 -0.58 -12.81 9.35
CA LEU A 33 0.76 -12.23 9.42
C LEU A 33 0.76 -10.98 10.29
N VAL A 34 -0.15 -10.04 10.01
CA VAL A 34 -0.14 -8.75 10.71
C VAL A 34 -0.61 -8.86 12.17
N ALA A 35 -1.42 -9.85 12.52
CA ALA A 35 -1.88 -10.07 13.90
C ALA A 35 -0.73 -10.24 14.92
N HIS A 36 0.46 -10.64 14.46
CA HIS A 36 1.64 -10.86 15.31
C HIS A 36 2.68 -9.73 15.24
N LEU A 37 2.36 -8.62 14.56
CA LEU A 37 3.24 -7.46 14.51
C LEU A 37 3.19 -6.68 15.82
N ASP A 38 4.34 -6.13 16.23
CA ASP A 38 4.39 -5.14 17.29
C ASP A 38 3.92 -3.79 16.75
N TRP A 39 2.67 -3.47 17.04
CA TRP A 39 2.01 -2.25 16.58
C TRP A 39 2.60 -0.96 17.15
N ARG A 40 3.38 -1.03 18.25
CA ARG A 40 4.06 0.14 18.80
C ARG A 40 5.09 0.70 17.83
N ARG A 41 5.75 -0.19 17.07
CA ARG A 41 6.73 0.18 16.04
C ARG A 41 6.09 0.78 14.79
N PHE A 42 4.76 0.68 14.66
CA PHE A 42 4.00 1.12 13.50
C PHE A 42 2.82 2.02 13.89
N PRO A 43 3.06 3.22 14.45
CA PRO A 43 1.98 4.10 14.90
C PRO A 43 1.18 4.71 13.76
N THR A 44 1.70 4.70 12.52
CA THR A 44 0.98 5.16 11.32
C THR A 44 0.78 4.00 10.36
N ARG A 45 -0.49 3.69 10.04
CA ARG A 45 -0.86 2.53 9.24
C ARG A 45 -1.75 2.90 8.05
N THR A 46 -1.49 2.33 6.88
CA THR A 46 -2.35 2.47 5.71
C THR A 46 -2.82 1.10 5.23
N TRP A 47 -4.13 0.86 5.27
CA TRP A 47 -4.75 -0.36 4.76
C TRP A 47 -5.18 -0.14 3.31
N ILE A 48 -4.52 -0.81 2.39
CA ILE A 48 -4.83 -0.77 0.96
C ILE A 48 -5.77 -1.91 0.64
N ILE A 49 -6.95 -1.59 0.09
CA ILE A 49 -8.02 -2.57 -0.11
C ILE A 49 -8.54 -2.44 -1.54
N SER A 50 -8.87 -3.58 -2.15
CA SER A 50 -9.50 -3.59 -3.46
C SER A 50 -10.90 -2.96 -3.42
N SER A 51 -11.23 -2.13 -4.41
CA SER A 51 -12.55 -1.51 -4.55
C SER A 51 -13.64 -2.58 -4.63
N GLY A 52 -14.66 -2.47 -3.80
CA GLY A 52 -15.75 -3.45 -3.66
C GLY A 52 -15.49 -4.59 -2.67
N ASP A 53 -14.30 -4.70 -2.09
CA ASP A 53 -13.99 -5.73 -1.07
C ASP A 53 -14.30 -5.25 0.36
N THR A 54 -15.59 -5.22 0.68
CA THR A 54 -16.09 -4.79 1.99
C THR A 54 -15.71 -5.75 3.13
N LEU A 55 -15.44 -7.03 2.82
CA LEU A 55 -15.03 -8.02 3.82
C LEU A 55 -13.62 -7.74 4.31
N SER A 56 -12.68 -7.48 3.41
CA SER A 56 -11.32 -7.07 3.76
C SER A 56 -11.30 -5.77 4.57
N GLU A 57 -12.16 -4.81 4.20
CA GLU A 57 -12.31 -3.55 4.93
C GLU A 57 -12.79 -3.75 6.36
N ARG A 58 -13.82 -4.57 6.57
CA ARG A 58 -14.31 -4.88 7.92
C ARG A 58 -13.23 -5.55 8.78
N LYS A 59 -12.43 -6.45 8.20
CA LYS A 59 -11.32 -7.11 8.91
C LYS A 59 -10.23 -6.12 9.34
N ALA A 60 -9.84 -5.19 8.46
CA ALA A 60 -8.90 -4.13 8.79
C ALA A 60 -9.41 -3.27 9.96
N LEU A 61 -10.67 -2.81 9.88
CA LEU A 61 -11.31 -2.01 10.92
C LEU A 61 -11.41 -2.76 12.25
N GLN A 62 -11.72 -4.05 12.22
CA GLN A 62 -11.79 -4.87 13.42
C GLN A 62 -10.42 -4.97 14.10
N LEU A 63 -9.36 -5.18 13.33
CA LEU A 63 -8.00 -5.21 13.86
C LEU A 63 -7.57 -3.86 14.44
N GLU A 64 -7.88 -2.76 13.78
CA GLU A 64 -7.57 -1.40 14.30
C GLU A 64 -8.28 -1.12 15.63
N ARG A 65 -9.50 -1.63 15.82
CA ARG A 65 -10.18 -1.57 17.14
C ARG A 65 -9.46 -2.37 18.21
N THR A 66 -8.82 -3.48 17.86
CA THR A 66 -8.00 -4.27 18.78
C THR A 66 -6.67 -3.58 19.10
N ILE A 67 -6.05 -2.91 18.11
CA ILE A 67 -4.81 -2.15 18.30
C ILE A 67 -5.04 -0.91 19.19
N ALA A 68 -6.18 -0.23 19.01
CA ALA A 68 -6.66 0.90 19.82
C ALA A 68 -5.63 2.03 20.07
N SER A 69 -4.65 2.19 19.19
CA SER A 69 -3.55 3.14 19.35
C SER A 69 -2.98 3.59 18.00
N GLY A 70 -2.42 4.80 17.93
CA GLY A 70 -1.88 5.36 16.69
C GLY A 70 -2.95 5.82 15.68
N GLN A 71 -2.52 6.09 14.45
CA GLN A 71 -3.37 6.57 13.36
C GLN A 71 -3.41 5.56 12.22
N PHE A 72 -4.59 5.39 11.63
CA PHE A 72 -4.77 4.55 10.45
C PHE A 72 -5.57 5.25 9.36
N ARG A 73 -5.35 4.82 8.11
CA ARG A 73 -6.10 5.26 6.93
C ARG A 73 -6.47 4.05 6.08
N ILE A 74 -7.66 4.08 5.48
CA ILE A 74 -8.10 3.10 4.48
C ILE A 74 -7.98 3.72 3.09
N LEU A 75 -7.22 3.07 2.22
CA LEU A 75 -7.05 3.45 0.83
C LEU A 75 -7.71 2.39 -0.06
N ARG A 76 -8.71 2.78 -0.84
CA ARG A 76 -9.36 1.87 -1.79
C ARG A 76 -8.74 2.03 -3.17
N ILE A 77 -8.26 0.93 -3.74
CA ILE A 77 -7.68 0.90 -5.08
C ILE A 77 -8.52 0.01 -6.01
N PRO A 78 -8.72 0.39 -7.28
CA PRO A 78 -9.39 -0.48 -8.24
C PRO A 78 -8.58 -1.77 -8.47
N ARG A 79 -9.26 -2.89 -8.74
CA ARG A 79 -8.58 -4.16 -9.05
C ARG A 79 -7.89 -4.07 -10.42
N ALA A 80 -6.62 -4.48 -10.48
CA ALA A 80 -5.83 -4.47 -11.72
C ALA A 80 -6.36 -5.41 -12.83
N ARG A 81 -7.20 -6.40 -12.48
CA ARG A 81 -7.93 -7.26 -13.42
C ARG A 81 -9.41 -7.41 -13.01
N LYS A 82 -10.34 -7.22 -13.95
CA LYS A 82 -11.70 -7.75 -13.85
C LYS A 82 -11.67 -9.23 -14.28
N VAL A 83 -12.27 -10.09 -13.47
CA VAL A 83 -12.45 -11.53 -13.80
C VAL A 83 -13.50 -11.61 -14.93
N HIS A 84 -13.22 -12.41 -15.97
CA HIS A 84 -13.88 -12.54 -17.30
C HIS A 84 -13.26 -11.82 -18.51
N GLN A 85 -12.07 -11.22 -18.43
CA GLN A 85 -11.38 -10.79 -19.65
C GLN A 85 -10.51 -11.90 -20.27
N SER A 86 -10.69 -12.10 -21.58
CA SER A 86 -9.87 -12.98 -22.43
C SER A 86 -8.38 -12.64 -22.31
N TYR A 87 -7.52 -13.66 -22.28
CA TYR A 87 -6.07 -13.53 -22.13
C TYR A 87 -5.40 -12.60 -23.17
N LEU A 88 -6.05 -12.35 -24.31
CA LEU A 88 -5.54 -11.56 -25.43
C LEU A 88 -5.72 -10.03 -25.29
N THR A 89 -6.62 -9.52 -24.43
CA THR A 89 -6.80 -8.07 -24.17
C THR A 89 -6.11 -7.59 -22.87
N SER A 90 -5.43 -8.51 -22.18
CA SER A 90 -4.74 -8.29 -20.91
C SER A 90 -3.66 -7.18 -20.88
N PRO A 91 -2.89 -6.86 -21.94
CA PRO A 91 -1.83 -5.84 -21.81
C PRO A 91 -2.39 -4.41 -21.69
N PHE A 92 -3.50 -4.09 -22.38
CA PHE A 92 -4.08 -2.74 -22.38
C PHE A 92 -4.76 -2.38 -21.05
N THR A 93 -5.43 -3.33 -20.40
CA THR A 93 -6.04 -3.11 -19.07
C THR A 93 -5.01 -3.06 -17.95
N THR A 94 -3.89 -3.77 -18.10
CA THR A 94 -2.73 -3.66 -17.22
C THR A 94 -2.08 -2.29 -17.36
N LEU A 95 -1.91 -1.78 -18.58
CA LEU A 95 -1.32 -0.46 -18.85
C LEU A 95 -2.22 0.69 -18.34
N TYR A 96 -3.53 0.59 -18.49
CA TYR A 96 -4.47 1.56 -17.90
C TYR A 96 -4.42 1.57 -16.38
N SER A 97 -4.34 0.40 -15.76
CA SER A 97 -4.21 0.28 -14.30
C SER A 97 -2.87 0.83 -13.80
N LEU A 98 -1.78 0.57 -14.55
CA LEU A 98 -0.47 1.17 -14.30
C LEU A 98 -0.52 2.70 -14.39
N ALA A 99 -1.12 3.24 -15.44
CA ALA A 99 -1.26 4.67 -15.65
C ALA A 99 -2.09 5.35 -14.54
N SER A 100 -3.20 4.73 -14.12
CA SER A 100 -4.01 5.21 -13.01
C SER A 100 -3.24 5.21 -11.69
N CYS A 101 -2.46 4.14 -11.41
CA CYS A 101 -1.61 4.09 -10.22
C CYS A 101 -0.50 5.15 -10.25
N VAL A 102 0.19 5.33 -11.38
CA VAL A 102 1.21 6.37 -11.53
C VAL A 102 0.59 7.76 -11.35
N TRP A 103 -0.59 8.01 -11.90
CA TRP A 103 -1.27 9.29 -11.75
C TRP A 103 -1.67 9.58 -10.29
N HIS A 104 -2.34 8.65 -9.60
CA HIS A 104 -2.88 8.91 -8.27
C HIS A 104 -1.85 8.77 -7.13
N ILE A 105 -0.88 7.88 -7.28
CA ILE A 105 0.09 7.57 -6.22
C ILE A 105 1.37 8.39 -6.39
N THR A 106 1.77 8.71 -7.62
CA THR A 106 3.05 9.39 -7.89
C THR A 106 2.84 10.83 -8.36
N LEU A 107 2.00 11.08 -9.37
CA LEU A 107 1.90 12.41 -10.00
C LEU A 107 1.03 13.39 -9.22
N ALA A 108 -0.16 12.98 -8.77
CA ALA A 108 -1.12 13.86 -8.10
C ALA A 108 -0.58 14.44 -6.78
N PRO A 109 0.09 13.67 -5.90
CA PRO A 109 0.70 14.23 -4.68
C PRO A 109 1.91 15.13 -4.95
N LEU A 110 2.52 15.02 -6.14
CA LEU A 110 3.69 15.77 -6.56
C LEU A 110 3.33 17.07 -7.30
N LEU A 111 2.17 17.12 -7.96
CA LEU A 111 1.71 18.25 -8.78
C LEU A 111 0.62 19.11 -8.13
N LEU A 112 -0.17 18.56 -7.20
CA LEU A 112 -1.21 19.33 -6.51
C LEU A 112 -0.69 19.77 -5.13
N PRO A 113 -0.44 21.07 -4.89
CA PRO A 113 -0.09 21.58 -3.59
C PRO A 113 -1.34 21.49 -2.69
N THR A 114 -1.50 20.35 -2.02
CA THR A 114 -2.55 20.17 -1.02
C THR A 114 -2.04 20.75 0.28
N SER A 115 -2.73 21.78 0.78
CA SER A 115 -2.42 22.62 1.94
C SER A 115 -2.41 21.91 3.30
N SER A 116 -2.00 20.65 3.36
CA SER A 116 -1.74 19.94 4.62
C SER A 116 -0.26 19.61 4.69
N THR A 117 0.44 20.54 5.32
CA THR A 117 1.77 20.43 5.91
C THR A 117 1.99 19.05 6.57
N THR A 118 2.65 18.14 5.85
CA THR A 118 3.77 17.28 6.30
C THR A 118 4.21 16.45 5.10
N VAL A 119 5.22 16.94 4.38
CA VAL A 119 5.87 16.25 3.27
C VAL A 119 6.63 15.03 3.83
N ARG A 120 5.97 13.88 3.89
CA ARG A 120 6.67 12.58 3.90
C ARG A 120 6.74 12.16 2.44
N ARG A 121 7.94 12.22 1.83
CA ARG A 121 8.20 11.89 0.41
C ARG A 121 7.88 10.44 0.03
N VAL A 122 7.49 9.61 1.01
CA VAL A 122 7.34 8.18 0.88
C VAL A 122 5.99 7.77 1.45
N PHE A 123 5.20 7.03 0.67
CA PHE A 123 3.86 6.58 1.02
C PHE A 123 3.81 5.74 2.32
N ALA A 124 4.82 4.90 2.54
CA ALA A 124 5.07 4.17 3.79
C ALA A 124 6.52 3.64 3.83
N ASP A 125 7.09 3.49 5.02
CA ASP A 125 8.45 2.95 5.19
C ASP A 125 8.50 1.44 4.90
N VAL A 126 7.47 0.72 5.32
CA VAL A 126 7.28 -0.71 5.05
C VAL A 126 5.99 -0.92 4.29
N VAL A 127 6.05 -1.71 3.21
CA VAL A 127 4.87 -2.08 2.41
C VAL A 127 4.75 -3.60 2.38
N LEU A 128 3.67 -4.14 2.94
CA LEU A 128 3.33 -5.56 2.90
C LEU A 128 2.31 -5.80 1.79
N LEU A 129 2.64 -6.70 0.86
CA LEU A 129 1.84 -6.97 -0.33
C LEU A 129 1.62 -8.47 -0.49
N ASN A 130 0.37 -8.87 -0.76
CA ASN A 130 0.01 -10.27 -1.05
C ASN A 130 -0.73 -10.40 -2.39
N GLY A 131 -0.47 -11.50 -3.11
CA GLY A 131 -1.15 -11.90 -4.36
C GLY A 131 -0.54 -11.30 -5.64
N PRO A 132 -0.61 -11.99 -6.80
CA PRO A 132 0.20 -11.64 -7.99
C PRO A 132 -0.36 -10.51 -8.86
N GLY A 133 -1.67 -10.26 -8.86
CA GLY A 133 -2.31 -9.37 -9.85
C GLY A 133 -2.29 -7.87 -9.50
N SER A 134 -2.53 -7.53 -8.24
CA SER A 134 -2.62 -6.13 -7.78
C SER A 134 -1.36 -5.63 -7.07
N CYS A 135 -0.41 -6.52 -6.72
CA CYS A 135 0.82 -6.14 -6.02
C CYS A 135 1.79 -5.37 -6.93
N VAL A 136 1.87 -5.71 -8.21
CA VAL A 136 2.80 -5.10 -9.18
C VAL A 136 2.60 -3.58 -9.29
N PRO A 137 1.38 -3.06 -9.57
CA PRO A 137 1.18 -1.61 -9.68
C PRO A 137 1.41 -0.89 -8.34
N ILE A 138 1.06 -1.50 -7.20
CA ILE A 138 1.32 -0.91 -5.87
C ILE A 138 2.83 -0.84 -5.60
N THR A 139 3.58 -1.89 -5.94
CA THR A 139 5.03 -1.96 -5.76
C THR A 139 5.73 -0.89 -6.58
N LEU A 140 5.40 -0.80 -7.87
CA LEU A 140 5.98 0.20 -8.77
C LEU A 140 5.69 1.62 -8.27
N ALA A 141 4.44 1.89 -7.87
CA ALA A 141 4.06 3.20 -7.38
C ALA A 141 4.72 3.57 -6.03
N ALA A 142 4.93 2.60 -5.15
CA ALA A 142 5.65 2.80 -3.88
C ALA A 142 7.17 2.96 -4.07
N PHE A 143 7.73 2.44 -5.17
CA PHE A 143 9.16 2.50 -5.47
C PHE A 143 9.55 3.75 -6.26
N LEU A 144 8.66 4.29 -7.09
CA LEU A 144 8.95 5.44 -7.97
C LEU A 144 9.48 6.71 -7.25
N PRO A 145 8.99 7.09 -6.05
CA PRO A 145 9.55 8.23 -5.29
C PRO A 145 10.91 7.97 -4.65
N ARG A 146 11.41 6.71 -4.71
CA ARG A 146 12.69 6.28 -4.13
C ARG A 146 13.82 6.19 -5.17
N VAL A 147 13.51 6.34 -6.46
CA VAL A 147 14.48 6.45 -7.57
C VAL A 147 14.81 7.92 -7.79
#